data_AF-A0A5U9VTD0-F1
#
_entry.id   AF-A0A5U9VTD0-F1
#
_cell.length_a   1.000
_cell.length_b   1.000
_cell.length_c   1.000
_cell.angle_alpha   90.00
_cell.angle_beta   90.00
_cell.angle_gamma   90.00
#
_symmetry.space_group_name_H-M   'P 1'
#
loop_
_entity.id
_entity.type
_entity.pdbx_description
1 polymer ?
#
loop_
_entity_poly.entity_id
_entity_poly.type
_entity_poly.pdbx_seq_one_letter_code
_entity_poly.pdbx_strand_id
1 'polypeptide(L)'
;LVLPVSAMDIRKVQKVWSTIKSGGEIKVKITENLDELRNDEMVIAVGSERTVQYVYQTKSEMIQNYFKIVDEANSQLIALLNKQTIANSEHFPIYAFSSICPELENTETYRKRQLDKIIDNISRIKACKSEAVSIDEILKETKEYKVANTIMYCVLNDTISLKQLRDYLTTPGHKIDTQYRRLLCLYDYLSY
;
A
#
# COMPACT_ATOMS: atom_id res chain seq x y z
N LEU A 1 40.99 -28.18 1.36
CA LEU A 1 41.12 -27.17 2.43
C LEU A 1 39.82 -27.16 3.21
N VAL A 2 39.85 -27.55 4.49
CA VAL A 2 38.71 -27.38 5.41
C VAL A 2 38.97 -26.09 6.16
N LEU A 3 38.09 -25.10 6.01
CA LEU A 3 38.18 -23.86 6.77
C LEU A 3 38.03 -24.21 8.26
N PRO A 4 38.90 -23.70 9.16
CA PRO A 4 38.79 -23.98 10.58
C PRO A 4 37.50 -23.35 11.11
N VAL A 5 36.56 -24.21 11.49
CA VAL A 5 35.30 -23.80 12.13
C VAL A 5 35.60 -23.47 13.59
N SER A 6 35.12 -22.33 14.09
CA SER A 6 35.39 -21.96 15.48
C SER A 6 34.67 -22.91 16.44
N ALA A 7 35.28 -23.19 17.59
CA ALA A 7 34.64 -23.98 18.64
C ALA A 7 33.32 -23.36 19.13
N MET A 8 33.14 -22.05 18.94
CA MET A 8 31.92 -21.33 19.26
C MET A 8 30.78 -21.66 18.28
N ASP A 9 31.09 -21.77 16.99
CA ASP A 9 30.11 -22.12 15.94
C ASP A 9 29.66 -23.58 16.09
N ILE A 10 30.58 -24.48 16.43
CA ILE A 10 30.27 -25.88 16.75
C ILE A 10 29.31 -25.97 17.94
N ARG A 11 29.54 -25.20 19.01
CA ARG A 11 28.66 -25.17 20.19
C ARG A 11 27.27 -24.62 19.88
N LYS A 12 27.17 -23.58 19.03
CA LYS A 12 25.86 -23.04 18.59
C LYS A 12 25.06 -24.11 17.84
N VAL A 13 25.68 -24.77 16.87
CA VAL A 13 25.02 -25.83 16.07
C VAL A 13 24.64 -27.03 16.94
N GLN A 14 25.50 -27.45 17.86
CA GLN A 14 25.19 -28.54 18.80
C GLN A 14 24.03 -28.21 19.75
N LYS A 15 23.95 -26.96 20.22
CA LYS A 15 22.84 -26.51 21.06
C LYS A 15 21.52 -26.53 20.30
N VAL A 16 21.49 -26.01 19.07
CA VAL A 16 20.31 -26.03 18.20
C VAL A 16 19.88 -27.47 17.87
N TRP A 17 20.84 -28.34 17.54
CA TRP A 17 20.58 -29.75 17.25
C TRP A 17 20.02 -30.52 18.45
N SER A 18 20.53 -30.22 19.66
CA SER A 18 20.02 -30.76 20.92
C SER A 18 18.55 -30.37 21.14
N THR A 19 18.22 -29.10 20.95
CA THR A 19 16.85 -28.57 21.14
C THR A 19 15.85 -29.12 20.12
N ILE A 20 16.28 -29.36 18.88
CA ILE A 20 15.46 -30.01 17.83
C ILE A 20 15.20 -31.47 18.20
N LYS A 21 16.23 -32.20 18.65
CA LYS A 21 16.12 -33.62 19.02
C LYS A 21 15.31 -33.85 20.31
N SER A 22 15.28 -32.88 21.22
CA SER A 22 14.53 -32.95 22.48
C SER A 22 13.04 -32.63 22.35
N GLY A 23 12.53 -32.39 21.14
CA GLY A 23 11.09 -32.19 20.92
C GLY A 23 10.55 -30.91 21.58
N GLY A 24 11.27 -29.79 21.43
CA GLY A 24 10.74 -28.49 21.85
C GLY A 24 9.41 -28.17 21.16
N GLU A 25 8.53 -27.48 21.87
CA GLU A 25 7.22 -27.04 21.37
C GLU A 25 7.43 -26.08 20.19
N ILE A 26 7.38 -26.58 18.95
CA ILE A 26 7.47 -25.74 17.74
C ILE A 26 6.14 -24.98 17.63
N LYS A 27 6.06 -23.84 18.31
CA LYS A 27 4.97 -22.88 18.13
C LYS A 27 5.30 -22.01 16.92
N VAL A 28 4.67 -22.32 15.79
CA VAL A 28 4.70 -21.46 14.61
C VAL A 28 3.89 -20.21 14.93
N LYS A 29 4.58 -19.10 15.17
CA LYS A 29 3.97 -17.79 15.36
C LYS A 29 4.24 -16.99 14.08
N ILE A 30 3.18 -16.71 13.33
CA ILE A 30 3.26 -15.79 12.20
C ILE A 30 3.33 -14.39 12.82
N THR A 31 4.46 -13.71 12.67
CA THR A 31 4.66 -12.34 13.15
C THR A 31 5.14 -11.45 12.01
N GLU A 32 4.62 -10.23 11.97
CA GLU A 32 4.87 -9.22 10.94
C GLU A 32 6.10 -8.36 11.26
N ASN A 33 6.56 -8.40 12.51
CA ASN A 33 7.66 -7.57 13.01
C ASN A 33 8.78 -8.46 13.56
N LEU A 34 9.93 -8.47 12.87
CA LEU A 34 11.13 -9.16 13.34
C LEU A 34 11.68 -8.54 14.62
N ASP A 35 11.41 -7.25 14.84
CA ASP A 35 11.89 -6.48 16.00
C ASP A 35 11.04 -6.68 17.27
N GLU A 36 9.85 -7.27 17.15
CA GLU A 36 8.99 -7.65 18.29
C GLU A 36 9.31 -9.06 18.83
N LEU A 37 10.19 -9.79 18.14
CA LEU A 37 10.64 -11.10 18.56
C LEU A 37 11.60 -10.96 19.73
N ARG A 38 11.31 -11.67 20.82
CA ARG A 38 12.21 -11.71 21.97
C ARG A 38 13.47 -12.49 21.58
N ASN A 39 14.64 -12.06 22.07
CA ASN A 39 15.95 -12.65 21.73
C ASN A 39 16.10 -14.16 22.06
N ASP A 40 15.14 -14.76 22.76
CA ASP A 40 15.04 -16.18 23.08
C ASP A 40 14.23 -17.01 22.05
N GLU A 41 13.57 -16.36 21.07
CA GLU A 41 12.81 -17.03 20.02
C GLU A 41 13.71 -17.35 18.80
N MET A 42 13.77 -18.63 18.40
CA MET A 42 14.51 -19.07 17.22
C MET A 42 13.63 -18.91 15.97
N VAL A 43 14.05 -18.06 15.03
CA VAL A 43 13.31 -17.80 13.78
C VAL A 43 14.12 -18.22 12.56
N ILE A 44 13.50 -18.99 11.66
CA ILE A 44 14.07 -19.31 10.34
C ILE A 44 13.23 -18.57 9.30
N ALA A 45 13.81 -17.54 8.70
CA ALA A 45 13.27 -16.91 7.50
C ALA A 45 13.85 -17.61 6.26
N VAL A 46 12.98 -18.17 5.40
CA VAL A 46 13.41 -18.77 4.13
C VAL A 46 13.01 -17.84 2.98
N GLY A 47 13.97 -17.00 2.57
CA GLY A 47 13.83 -16.04 1.47
C GLY A 47 14.83 -14.90 1.61
N SER A 48 15.07 -14.13 0.54
CA SER A 48 15.75 -12.84 0.71
C SER A 48 14.77 -11.87 1.36
N GLU A 49 15.24 -10.96 2.21
CA GLU A 49 14.41 -9.97 2.91
C GLU A 49 13.43 -9.24 1.97
N ARG A 50 13.90 -8.93 0.75
CA ARG A 50 13.10 -8.35 -0.34
C ARG A 50 12.01 -9.29 -0.84
N THR A 51 12.30 -10.57 -1.03
CA THR A 51 11.31 -11.55 -1.49
C THR A 51 10.25 -11.81 -0.41
N VAL A 52 10.64 -11.87 0.87
CA VAL A 52 9.70 -12.11 1.98
C VAL A 52 8.74 -10.92 2.16
N GLN A 53 9.22 -9.67 2.08
CA GLN A 53 8.36 -8.49 2.03
C GLN A 53 7.36 -8.53 0.87
N TYR A 54 7.79 -9.00 -0.31
CA TYR A 54 6.92 -9.13 -1.47
C TYR A 54 5.92 -10.29 -1.38
N VAL A 55 6.09 -11.29 -0.50
CA VAL A 55 5.07 -12.35 -0.37
C VAL A 55 3.85 -11.87 0.43
N TYR A 56 3.99 -10.80 1.23
CA TYR A 56 2.96 -10.34 2.16
C TYR A 56 2.89 -8.80 2.22
N GLN A 57 2.45 -8.15 1.14
CA GLN A 57 2.04 -6.75 1.19
C GLN A 57 0.56 -6.62 1.54
N THR A 58 0.23 -5.78 2.51
CA THR A 58 -1.16 -5.45 2.84
C THR A 58 -1.73 -4.42 1.84
N LYS A 59 -3.06 -4.38 1.68
CA LYS A 59 -3.75 -3.34 0.88
C LYS A 59 -3.31 -1.91 1.24
N SER A 60 -3.08 -1.64 2.52
CA SER A 60 -2.66 -0.32 3.01
C SER A 60 -1.25 0.04 2.52
N GLU A 61 -0.32 -0.91 2.54
CA GLU A 61 1.03 -0.72 2.02
C GLU A 61 1.07 -0.61 0.50
N MET A 62 0.17 -1.31 -0.21
CA MET A 62 0.00 -1.14 -1.65
C MET A 62 -0.49 0.26 -2.00
N ILE A 63 -1.39 0.84 -1.19
CA ILE A 63 -1.81 2.24 -1.33
C ILE A 63 -0.64 3.19 -1.02
N GLN A 64 0.13 2.93 0.03
CA GLN A 64 1.28 3.75 0.41
C GLN A 64 2.34 3.81 -0.70
N ASN A 65 2.62 2.64 -1.28
CA ASN A 65 3.62 2.47 -2.33
C ASN A 65 3.01 2.55 -3.73
N TYR A 66 1.77 3.06 -3.87
CA TYR A 66 1.02 3.03 -5.12
C TYR A 66 1.84 3.57 -6.30
N PHE A 67 2.37 4.79 -6.20
CA PHE A 67 3.13 5.41 -7.29
C PHE A 67 4.40 4.62 -7.62
N LYS A 68 5.08 4.08 -6.62
CA LYS A 68 6.26 3.23 -6.82
C LYS A 68 5.90 1.94 -7.56
N ILE A 69 4.83 1.26 -7.16
CA ILE A 69 4.37 0.02 -7.79
C ILE A 69 3.96 0.26 -9.24
N VAL A 70 3.27 1.37 -9.49
CA VAL A 70 2.83 1.77 -10.83
C VAL A 70 4.01 2.18 -11.72
N ASP A 71 4.94 3.00 -11.21
CA ASP A 71 6.14 3.44 -11.95
C ASP A 71 7.08 2.26 -12.25
N GLU A 72 7.22 1.29 -11.33
CA GLU A 72 8.02 0.07 -11.52
C GLU A 72 7.30 -1.01 -12.35
N ALA A 73 6.01 -0.80 -12.69
CA ALA A 73 5.15 -1.77 -13.36
C ALA A 73 5.23 -3.19 -12.75
N ASN A 74 5.27 -3.28 -11.41
CA ASN A 74 5.55 -4.52 -10.71
C ASN A 74 4.30 -5.43 -10.67
N SER A 75 4.10 -6.22 -11.73
CA SER A 75 2.98 -7.14 -11.88
C SER A 75 2.92 -8.24 -10.81
N GLN A 76 4.07 -8.67 -10.28
CA GLN A 76 4.14 -9.71 -9.24
C GLN A 76 3.53 -9.23 -7.93
N LEU A 77 3.81 -7.98 -7.53
CA LEU A 77 3.19 -7.34 -6.37
C LEU A 77 1.68 -7.19 -6.56
N ILE A 78 1.28 -6.74 -7.75
CA ILE A 78 -0.13 -6.51 -8.05
C ILE A 78 -0.92 -7.83 -8.00
N ALA A 79 -0.34 -8.94 -8.47
CA ALA A 79 -0.97 -10.26 -8.43
C ALA A 79 -1.31 -10.75 -7.00
N LEU A 80 -0.66 -10.21 -5.96
CA LEU A 80 -1.01 -10.53 -4.56
C LEU A 80 -2.42 -10.05 -4.19
N LEU A 81 -2.97 -9.06 -4.90
CA LEU A 81 -4.34 -8.60 -4.70
C LEU A 81 -5.37 -9.71 -4.96
N ASN A 82 -5.07 -10.70 -5.80
CA ASN A 82 -5.99 -11.83 -6.03
C ASN A 82 -6.22 -12.65 -4.76
N LYS A 83 -5.27 -12.65 -3.82
CA LYS A 83 -5.39 -13.34 -2.52
C LYS A 83 -6.09 -12.49 -1.46
N GLN A 84 -6.42 -11.24 -1.76
CA GLN A 84 -6.98 -10.28 -0.81
C GLN A 84 -8.36 -9.81 -1.28
N THR A 85 -9.31 -9.69 -0.35
CA THR A 85 -10.62 -9.13 -0.67
C THR A 85 -10.65 -7.64 -0.33
N ILE A 86 -10.94 -6.82 -1.34
CA ILE A 86 -11.17 -5.37 -1.15
C ILE A 86 -12.62 -5.20 -0.70
N ALA A 87 -12.81 -4.67 0.52
CA ALA A 87 -14.14 -4.48 1.06
C ALA A 87 -14.87 -3.35 0.32
N ASN A 88 -16.19 -3.47 0.18
CA ASN A 88 -16.97 -2.45 -0.53
C ASN A 88 -16.93 -1.08 0.17
N SER A 89 -16.57 -0.99 1.45
CA SER A 89 -16.38 0.28 2.16
C SER A 89 -15.05 0.98 1.85
N GLU A 90 -14.03 0.25 1.39
CA GLU A 90 -12.66 0.76 1.24
C GLU A 90 -12.44 1.50 -0.09
N HIS A 91 -11.83 2.67 -0.04
CA HIS A 91 -11.38 3.38 -1.25
C HIS A 91 -10.05 2.78 -1.69
N PHE A 92 -10.03 2.13 -2.86
CA PHE A 92 -8.87 1.43 -3.39
C PHE A 92 -8.74 1.70 -4.90
N PRO A 93 -7.56 2.15 -5.38
CA PRO A 93 -7.32 2.36 -6.81
C PRO A 93 -7.11 1.03 -7.54
N ILE A 94 -7.79 0.81 -8.67
CA ILE A 94 -7.67 -0.43 -9.45
C ILE A 94 -7.35 -0.20 -10.93
N TYR A 95 -7.50 1.01 -11.47
CA TYR A 95 -7.36 1.24 -12.92
C TYR A 95 -5.91 1.00 -13.37
N ALA A 96 -4.93 1.63 -12.72
CA ALA A 96 -3.51 1.41 -13.00
C ALA A 96 -3.11 -0.05 -12.78
N PHE A 97 -3.52 -0.64 -11.67
CA PHE A 97 -3.17 -2.02 -11.33
C PHE A 97 -3.74 -3.03 -12.33
N SER A 98 -5.00 -2.87 -12.74
CA SER A 98 -5.62 -3.71 -13.76
C SER A 98 -5.03 -3.49 -15.16
N SER A 99 -4.46 -2.31 -15.44
CA SER A 99 -3.72 -2.07 -16.68
C SER A 99 -2.34 -2.76 -16.69
N ILE A 100 -1.67 -2.84 -15.54
CA ILE A 100 -0.32 -3.43 -15.43
C ILE A 100 -0.40 -4.95 -15.30
N CYS A 101 -1.40 -5.47 -14.56
CA CYS A 101 -1.58 -6.89 -14.31
C CYS A 101 -2.96 -7.35 -14.84
N PRO A 102 -3.02 -7.87 -16.08
CA PRO A 102 -4.27 -8.33 -16.69
C PRO A 102 -4.81 -9.62 -16.04
N GLU A 103 -3.99 -10.33 -15.26
CA GLU A 103 -4.37 -11.54 -14.51
C GLU A 103 -5.13 -11.23 -13.21
N LEU A 104 -5.36 -9.95 -12.91
CA LEU A 104 -6.15 -9.56 -11.74
C LEU A 104 -7.59 -10.07 -11.85
N GLU A 105 -8.05 -10.70 -10.78
CA GLU A 105 -9.42 -11.15 -10.64
C GLU A 105 -10.34 -10.01 -10.17
N ASN A 106 -11.63 -10.10 -10.48
CA ASN A 106 -12.66 -9.14 -10.04
C ASN A 106 -12.42 -7.68 -10.46
N THR A 107 -11.57 -7.44 -11.46
CA THR A 107 -11.20 -6.10 -11.94
C THR A 107 -12.40 -5.26 -12.33
N GLU A 108 -13.34 -5.80 -13.11
CA GLU A 108 -14.55 -5.08 -13.51
C GLU A 108 -15.41 -4.66 -12.31
N THR A 109 -15.55 -5.55 -11.33
CA THR A 109 -16.31 -5.28 -10.10
C THR A 109 -15.66 -4.16 -9.30
N TYR A 110 -14.33 -4.20 -9.15
CA TYR A 110 -13.57 -3.18 -8.43
C TYR A 110 -13.57 -1.83 -9.17
N ARG A 111 -13.46 -1.84 -10.51
CA ARG A 111 -13.54 -0.62 -11.34
C ARG A 111 -14.90 0.07 -11.16
N LYS A 112 -15.99 -0.69 -11.25
CA LYS A 112 -17.34 -0.17 -11.01
C LYS A 112 -17.47 0.43 -9.60
N ARG A 113 -17.01 -0.29 -8.57
CA ARG A 113 -17.04 0.21 -7.18
C ARG A 113 -16.24 1.50 -6.98
N GLN A 114 -15.06 1.62 -7.60
CA GLN A 114 -14.26 2.85 -7.54
C GLN A 114 -15.01 4.01 -8.22
N LEU A 115 -15.55 3.78 -9.41
CA LEU A 115 -16.30 4.77 -10.17
C LEU A 115 -17.57 5.23 -9.42
N ASP A 116 -18.36 4.30 -8.89
CA ASP A 116 -19.58 4.62 -8.11
C ASP A 116 -19.25 5.50 -6.91
N LYS A 117 -18.14 5.20 -6.20
CA LYS A 117 -17.68 6.04 -5.08
C LYS A 117 -17.23 7.42 -5.51
N ILE A 118 -16.56 7.54 -6.66
CA ILE A 118 -16.17 8.84 -7.19
C ILE A 118 -17.42 9.66 -7.51
N ILE A 119 -18.41 9.08 -8.19
CA ILE A 119 -19.69 9.73 -8.51
C ILE A 119 -20.43 10.16 -7.23
N ASP A 120 -20.54 9.27 -6.24
CA ASP A 120 -21.17 9.57 -4.96
C ASP A 120 -20.46 10.73 -4.25
N ASN A 121 -19.13 10.77 -4.30
CA ASN A 121 -18.34 11.85 -3.74
C ASN A 121 -18.60 13.18 -4.47
N ILE A 122 -18.63 13.17 -5.81
CA ILE A 122 -18.90 14.35 -6.64
C ILE A 122 -20.27 14.95 -6.35
N SER A 123 -21.29 14.10 -6.19
CA SER A 123 -22.66 14.57 -5.88
C SER A 123 -22.72 15.41 -4.59
N ARG A 124 -21.86 15.09 -3.61
CA ARG A 124 -21.76 15.76 -2.30
C ARG A 124 -20.84 16.98 -2.31
N ILE A 125 -19.99 17.12 -3.33
CA ILE A 125 -18.95 18.17 -3.44
C ILE A 125 -19.52 19.55 -3.85
N LYS A 126 -20.76 19.65 -4.33
CA LYS A 126 -21.36 20.92 -4.81
C LYS A 126 -21.28 22.11 -3.84
N ALA A 127 -21.08 21.87 -2.55
CA ALA A 127 -20.88 22.90 -1.51
C ALA A 127 -19.42 23.35 -1.30
N CYS A 128 -18.44 22.76 -2.00
CA CYS A 128 -17.00 23.02 -1.88
C CYS A 128 -16.45 23.65 -3.17
N LYS A 129 -17.24 24.51 -3.83
CA LYS A 129 -16.77 25.24 -5.00
C LYS A 129 -15.61 26.15 -4.61
N SER A 130 -14.53 26.06 -5.36
CA SER A 130 -13.39 26.96 -5.25
C SER A 130 -12.84 27.23 -6.65
N GLU A 131 -12.36 28.44 -6.85
CA GLU A 131 -11.64 28.87 -8.05
C GLU A 131 -10.11 28.83 -7.84
N ALA A 132 -9.66 28.20 -6.75
CA ALA A 132 -8.24 28.03 -6.47
C ALA A 132 -7.55 27.30 -7.64
N VAL A 133 -6.39 27.84 -8.00
CA VAL A 133 -5.57 27.36 -9.13
C VAL A 133 -4.41 26.51 -8.60
N SER A 134 -4.14 26.54 -7.29
CA SER A 134 -3.13 25.73 -6.64
C SER A 134 -3.64 24.95 -5.43
N ILE A 135 -3.12 23.75 -5.22
CA ILE A 135 -3.38 22.96 -4.01
C ILE A 135 -2.89 23.70 -2.76
N ASP A 136 -1.80 24.47 -2.84
CA ASP A 136 -1.29 25.25 -1.71
C ASP A 136 -2.24 26.36 -1.27
N GLU A 137 -2.98 26.96 -2.21
CA GLU A 137 -4.02 27.94 -1.91
C GLU A 137 -5.17 27.27 -1.17
N ILE A 138 -5.60 26.09 -1.65
CA ILE A 138 -6.64 25.31 -0.99
C ILE A 138 -6.24 24.96 0.45
N LEU A 139 -5.00 24.52 0.67
CA LEU A 139 -4.51 24.15 2.00
C LEU A 139 -4.48 25.36 2.97
N LYS A 140 -4.28 26.57 2.47
CA LYS A 140 -4.25 27.80 3.28
C LYS A 140 -5.64 28.34 3.57
N GLU A 141 -6.53 28.35 2.59
CA GLU A 141 -7.83 29.02 2.67
C GLU A 141 -8.95 28.10 3.15
N THR A 142 -8.82 26.80 2.91
CA THR A 142 -9.87 25.81 3.18
C THR A 142 -9.63 25.11 4.51
N LYS A 143 -10.70 24.94 5.30
CA LYS A 143 -10.66 24.13 6.51
C LYS A 143 -10.28 22.67 6.18
N GLU A 144 -9.43 22.06 6.99
CA GLU A 144 -8.85 20.72 6.78
C GLU A 144 -9.88 19.67 6.30
N TYR A 145 -11.07 19.61 6.91
CA TYR A 145 -12.12 18.64 6.56
C TYR A 145 -12.74 18.84 5.16
N LYS A 146 -12.56 20.01 4.54
CA LYS A 146 -13.05 20.31 3.18
C LYS A 146 -11.96 20.19 2.12
N VAL A 147 -10.67 20.22 2.51
CA VAL A 147 -9.53 20.26 1.58
C VAL A 147 -9.65 19.21 0.48
N ALA A 148 -9.84 17.93 0.84
CA ALA A 148 -9.91 16.87 -0.16
C ALA A 148 -11.10 17.02 -1.12
N ASN A 149 -12.27 17.43 -0.63
CA ASN A 149 -13.43 17.69 -1.49
C ASN A 149 -13.19 18.89 -2.43
N THR A 150 -12.51 19.93 -1.95
CA THR A 150 -12.14 21.10 -2.76
C THR A 150 -11.10 20.73 -3.83
N ILE A 151 -10.07 19.96 -3.47
CA ILE A 151 -9.08 19.45 -4.43
C ILE A 151 -9.77 18.60 -5.50
N MET A 152 -10.66 17.68 -5.11
CA MET A 152 -11.43 16.87 -6.06
C MET A 152 -12.25 17.75 -7.02
N TYR A 153 -12.91 18.80 -6.51
CA TYR A 153 -13.68 19.73 -7.33
C TYR A 153 -12.80 20.46 -8.35
N CYS A 154 -11.69 21.03 -7.90
CA CYS A 154 -10.75 21.79 -8.72
C CYS A 154 -10.10 20.93 -9.80
N VAL A 155 -9.74 19.67 -9.48
CA VAL A 155 -9.20 18.72 -10.45
C VAL A 155 -10.25 18.33 -11.50
N LEU A 156 -11.51 18.11 -11.10
CA LEU A 156 -12.59 17.78 -12.04
C LEU A 156 -13.02 18.95 -12.94
N ASN A 157 -12.77 20.17 -12.50
CA ASN A 157 -13.01 21.38 -13.29
C ASN A 157 -11.78 21.82 -14.10
N ASP A 158 -10.73 21.01 -14.14
CA ASP A 158 -9.45 21.30 -14.80
C ASP A 158 -8.75 22.58 -14.30
N THR A 159 -9.10 23.09 -13.10
CA THR A 159 -8.38 24.24 -12.50
C THR A 159 -7.05 23.81 -11.89
N ILE A 160 -6.96 22.55 -11.45
CA ILE A 160 -5.72 21.94 -10.93
C ILE A 160 -5.33 20.77 -11.84
N SER A 161 -4.08 20.78 -12.31
CA SER A 161 -3.57 19.72 -13.18
C SER A 161 -3.38 18.39 -12.43
N LEU A 162 -3.52 17.27 -13.14
CA LEU A 162 -3.21 15.94 -12.61
C LEU A 162 -1.77 15.80 -12.10
N LYS A 163 -0.82 16.51 -12.75
CA LYS A 163 0.57 16.56 -12.31
C LYS A 163 0.69 17.15 -10.91
N GLN A 164 0.01 18.26 -10.66
CA GLN A 164 0.02 18.89 -9.34
C GLN A 164 -0.66 18.01 -8.28
N LEU A 165 -1.73 17.30 -8.64
CA LEU A 165 -2.34 16.30 -7.76
C LEU A 165 -1.37 15.15 -7.42
N ARG A 166 -0.62 14.65 -8.41
CA ARG A 166 0.42 13.63 -8.20
C ARG A 166 1.51 14.13 -7.25
N ASP A 167 2.01 15.34 -7.48
CA ASP A 167 3.07 15.93 -6.65
C ASP A 167 2.61 16.10 -5.20
N TYR A 168 1.36 16.53 -4.99
CA TYR A 168 0.73 16.56 -3.67
C TYR A 168 0.67 15.16 -3.04
N LEU A 169 0.14 14.16 -3.74
CA LEU A 169 -0.01 12.79 -3.21
C LEU A 169 1.32 12.06 -2.96
N THR A 170 2.42 12.52 -3.57
CA THR A 170 3.77 11.97 -3.41
C THR A 170 4.58 12.70 -2.32
N THR A 171 4.05 13.80 -1.78
CA THR A 171 4.74 14.59 -0.74
C THR A 171 4.89 13.76 0.54
N PRO A 172 6.10 13.68 1.12
CA PRO A 172 6.32 12.90 2.33
C PRO A 172 5.56 13.49 3.53
N GLY A 173 5.00 12.63 4.37
CA GLY A 173 4.29 13.03 5.60
C GLY A 173 2.76 13.02 5.52
N HIS A 174 2.18 12.69 4.37
CA HIS A 174 0.74 12.45 4.27
C HIS A 174 0.32 11.23 5.09
N LYS A 175 -0.74 11.40 5.90
CA LYS A 175 -1.42 10.27 6.55
C LYS A 175 -2.26 9.55 5.50
N ILE A 176 -2.20 8.23 5.48
CA ILE A 176 -3.01 7.37 4.60
C ILE A 176 -4.42 7.24 5.20
N ASP A 177 -5.14 8.35 5.21
CA ASP A 177 -6.50 8.42 5.70
C ASP A 177 -7.52 8.22 4.56
N THR A 178 -8.80 8.29 4.90
CA THR A 178 -9.87 8.18 3.93
C THR A 178 -9.82 9.29 2.87
N GLN A 179 -9.34 10.49 3.22
CA GLN A 179 -9.27 11.62 2.29
C GLN A 179 -8.17 11.42 1.25
N TYR A 180 -6.99 10.97 1.68
CA TYR A 180 -5.88 10.59 0.81
C TYR A 180 -6.31 9.50 -0.17
N ARG A 181 -6.94 8.42 0.33
CA ARG A 181 -7.41 7.32 -0.52
C ARG A 181 -8.43 7.77 -1.56
N ARG A 182 -9.31 8.72 -1.22
CA ARG A 182 -10.28 9.30 -2.17
C ARG A 182 -9.59 10.07 -3.29
N LEU A 183 -8.63 10.93 -2.95
CA LEU A 183 -7.84 11.67 -3.94
C LEU A 183 -7.02 10.75 -4.83
N LEU A 184 -6.43 9.69 -4.26
CA LEU A 184 -5.69 8.69 -5.01
C LEU A 184 -6.58 7.93 -6.00
N CYS A 185 -7.79 7.53 -5.57
CA CYS A 185 -8.76 6.88 -6.47
C CYS A 185 -9.21 7.80 -7.60
N LEU A 186 -9.34 9.11 -7.35
CA LEU A 186 -9.64 10.09 -8.40
C LEU A 186 -8.48 10.19 -9.40
N TYR A 187 -7.24 10.31 -8.90
CA TYR A 187 -6.04 10.34 -9.74
C TYR A 187 -5.93 9.10 -10.62
N ASP A 188 -6.10 7.91 -10.02
CA ASP A 188 -6.05 6.62 -10.70
C ASP A 188 -7.07 6.54 -11.85
N TYR A 189 -8.31 6.93 -11.61
CA TYR A 189 -9.37 6.95 -12.63
C TYR A 189 -9.12 7.93 -13.78
N LEU A 190 -8.55 9.11 -13.48
CA LEU A 190 -8.30 10.13 -14.51
C LEU A 190 -7.03 9.83 -15.33
N SER A 191 -6.12 9.01 -14.81
CA SER A 191 -4.84 8.72 -15.47
C SER A 191 -4.86 7.48 -16.35
N TYR A 192 -5.82 6.55 -16.15
CA TYR A 192 -5.86 5.21 -16.76
C TYR A 192 -7.27 4.82 -17.18
#